data_AF-A0A847G7G4-F1
#
_entry.id   AF-A0A847G7G4-F1
#
_cell.length_a   1.000
_cell.length_b   1.000
_cell.length_c   1.000
_cell.angle_alpha   90.00
_cell.angle_beta   90.00
_cell.angle_gamma   90.00
#
_symmetry.space_group_name_H-M   'P 1'
#
loop_
_entity.id
_entity.type
_entity.pdbx_description
1 polymer ?
#
loop_
_entity_poly.entity_id
_entity_poly.type
_entity_poly.pdbx_seq_one_letter_code
_entity_poly.pdbx_strand_id
1 'polypeptide(L)'
;MGKNRGDPLPEDIRGIAETGGVVGVMMVYQPHLAGRPDAGVETMIGAMDFLMQHGGENVVAMGSDLDGFTTVPKDLRSPRGYTALREAMLRRYTEAQVEKFLGGNAERVLMEGWGR
;
A
#
# COMPACT_ATOMS: atom_id res chain seq x y z
N MET A 1 -11.04 -18.53 12.21
CA MET A 1 -11.09 -18.55 10.73
C MET A 1 -11.86 -17.34 10.24
N GLY A 2 -11.17 -16.21 10.06
CA GLY A 2 -11.77 -14.95 9.60
C GLY A 2 -11.70 -14.86 8.08
N LYS A 3 -12.86 -14.65 7.45
CA LYS A 3 -13.13 -14.62 6.01
C LYS A 3 -12.03 -13.92 5.19
N ASN A 4 -11.48 -14.63 4.21
CA ASN A 4 -10.56 -14.11 3.22
C ASN A 4 -11.28 -13.04 2.36
N ARG A 5 -10.89 -11.76 2.51
CA ARG A 5 -11.54 -10.58 1.93
C ARG A 5 -10.95 -10.16 0.57
N GLY A 6 -10.06 -10.96 -0.01
CA GLY A 6 -9.34 -10.63 -1.24
C GLY A 6 -7.96 -10.01 -1.01
N ASP A 7 -7.56 -9.83 0.25
CA ASP A 7 -6.20 -9.44 0.62
C ASP A 7 -5.23 -10.62 0.44
N PRO A 8 -3.98 -10.40 0.01
CA PRO A 8 -3.00 -11.47 -0.20
C PRO A 8 -2.56 -12.08 1.14
N LEU A 9 -2.35 -13.39 1.14
CA LEU A 9 -1.77 -14.12 2.28
C LEU A 9 -0.24 -13.92 2.31
N PRO A 10 0.43 -14.20 3.45
CA PRO A 10 1.89 -14.10 3.54
C PRO A 10 2.66 -14.88 2.45
N GLU A 11 2.15 -16.03 2.04
CA GLU A 11 2.70 -16.84 0.94
C GLU A 11 2.51 -16.20 -0.43
N ASP A 12 1.39 -15.52 -0.67
CA ASP A 12 1.15 -14.78 -1.91
C ASP A 12 2.12 -13.60 -2.03
N ILE A 13 2.30 -12.87 -0.92
CA ILE A 13 3.25 -11.74 -0.84
C ILE A 13 4.68 -12.22 -1.11
N ARG A 14 5.08 -13.34 -0.51
CA ARG A 14 6.40 -13.95 -0.74
C ARG A 14 6.57 -14.37 -2.20
N GLY A 15 5.57 -15.04 -2.77
CA GLY A 15 5.60 -15.45 -4.17
C GLY A 15 5.75 -14.27 -5.14
N ILE A 16 5.04 -13.17 -4.90
CA ILE A 16 5.17 -11.94 -5.71
C ILE A 16 6.55 -11.30 -5.52
N ALA A 17 7.07 -11.26 -4.29
CA ALA A 17 8.38 -10.71 -4.01
C ALA A 17 9.52 -11.52 -4.68
N GLU A 18 9.41 -12.85 -4.71
CA GLU A 18 10.37 -13.75 -5.35
C GLU A 18 10.49 -13.53 -6.87
N THR A 19 9.42 -13.06 -7.53
CA THR A 19 9.47 -12.69 -8.96
C THR A 19 10.00 -11.28 -9.20
N GLY A 20 10.37 -10.54 -8.15
CA GLY A 20 10.66 -9.10 -8.23
C GLY A 20 9.42 -8.24 -8.47
N GLY A 21 8.21 -8.78 -8.24
CA GLY A 21 6.96 -8.04 -8.41
C GLY A 21 6.68 -7.07 -7.26
N VAL A 22 5.51 -6.41 -7.32
CA VAL A 22 5.01 -5.48 -6.30
C VAL A 22 3.53 -5.73 -6.01
N VAL A 23 3.09 -5.34 -4.82
CA VAL A 23 1.70 -5.31 -4.37
C VAL A 23 1.31 -3.86 -4.07
N GLY A 24 0.31 -3.36 -4.80
CA GLY A 24 -0.25 -2.02 -4.60
C GLY A 24 -1.21 -2.00 -3.40
N VAL A 25 -0.96 -1.14 -2.42
CA VAL A 25 -1.88 -0.92 -1.30
C VAL A 25 -3.04 -0.03 -1.77
N MET A 26 -4.26 -0.54 -1.62
CA MET A 26 -5.50 0.11 -2.06
C MET A 26 -6.14 0.94 -0.97
N MET A 27 -6.66 2.14 -1.32
CA MET A 27 -7.28 3.07 -0.36
C MET A 27 -8.71 2.66 -0.04
N VAL A 28 -8.87 1.54 0.68
CA VAL A 28 -10.18 0.96 1.00
C VAL A 28 -10.66 1.38 2.39
N TYR A 29 -11.92 1.81 2.46
CA TYR A 29 -12.60 2.04 3.73
C TYR A 29 -12.82 0.73 4.48
N GLN A 30 -12.35 0.70 5.72
CA GLN A 30 -12.55 -0.42 6.64
C GLN A 30 -13.63 -0.06 7.68
N PRO A 31 -14.84 -0.65 7.62
CA PRO A 31 -15.95 -0.28 8.51
C PRO A 31 -15.64 -0.50 10.00
N HIS A 32 -14.75 -1.43 10.32
CA HIS A 32 -14.34 -1.74 11.69
C HIS A 32 -13.41 -0.67 12.30
N LEU A 33 -12.93 0.28 11.50
CA LEU A 33 -12.11 1.42 11.92
C LEU A 33 -12.91 2.75 11.85
N ALA A 34 -14.22 2.67 11.61
CA ALA A 34 -15.11 3.82 11.51
C ALA A 34 -15.07 4.70 12.78
N GLY A 35 -15.03 6.02 12.59
CA GLY A 35 -15.08 7.00 13.68
C GLY A 35 -13.73 7.49 14.20
N ARG A 36 -12.61 6.92 13.74
CA ARG A 36 -11.28 7.50 14.00
C ARG A 36 -10.93 8.54 12.93
N PRO A 37 -10.34 9.70 13.29
CA PRO A 37 -10.04 10.78 12.35
C PRO A 37 -9.09 10.35 11.21
N ASP A 38 -8.08 9.54 11.53
CA ASP A 38 -7.03 9.09 10.59
C ASP A 38 -7.17 7.60 10.23
N ALA A 39 -8.40 7.08 10.26
CA ALA A 39 -8.65 5.66 10.06
C ALA A 39 -8.12 5.13 8.72
N GLY A 40 -8.19 5.94 7.65
CA GLY A 40 -7.72 5.56 6.33
C GLY A 40 -6.20 5.47 6.30
N VAL A 41 -5.52 6.55 6.67
CA VAL A 41 -4.05 6.61 6.71
C VAL A 41 -3.46 5.49 7.55
N GLU A 42 -3.95 5.28 8.77
CA GLU A 42 -3.46 4.21 9.65
C GLU A 42 -3.71 2.80 9.08
N THR A 43 -4.82 2.61 8.35
CA THR A 43 -5.06 1.34 7.64
C THR A 43 -4.02 1.10 6.57
N MET A 44 -3.67 2.14 5.80
CA MET A 44 -2.65 2.04 4.75
C MET A 44 -1.29 1.70 5.34
N ILE A 45 -0.88 2.38 6.42
CA ILE A 45 0.38 2.10 7.12
C ILE A 45 0.39 0.66 7.65
N GLY A 46 -0.71 0.18 8.22
CA GLY A 46 -0.82 -1.21 8.68
C GLY A 46 -0.68 -2.23 7.55
N ALA A 47 -1.27 -1.96 6.38
CA ALA A 47 -1.12 -2.82 5.20
C ALA A 47 0.33 -2.80 4.67
N MET A 48 0.98 -1.63 4.65
CA MET A 48 2.40 -1.51 4.27
C MET A 48 3.31 -2.27 5.22
N ASP A 49 3.08 -2.19 6.54
CA ASP A 49 3.80 -2.97 7.55
C ASP A 49 3.65 -4.48 7.29
N PHE A 50 2.44 -4.93 6.96
CA PHE A 50 2.17 -6.34 6.64
C PHE A 50 2.90 -6.81 5.38
N LEU A 51 2.88 -6.02 4.31
CA LEU A 51 3.61 -6.34 3.07
C LEU A 51 5.13 -6.38 3.33
N MET A 52 5.65 -5.39 4.04
CA MET A 52 7.08 -5.33 4.36
C MET A 52 7.54 -6.48 5.25
N GLN A 53 6.71 -6.89 6.23
CA GLN A 53 7.00 -8.03 7.09
C GLN A 53 7.16 -9.34 6.29
N HIS A 54 6.43 -9.50 5.19
CA HIS A 54 6.35 -10.76 4.46
C HIS A 54 7.09 -10.79 3.12
N GLY A 55 7.28 -9.66 2.44
CA GLY A 55 7.99 -9.59 1.15
C GLY A 55 9.11 -8.56 1.11
N GLY A 56 9.40 -7.87 2.22
CA GLY A 56 10.41 -6.82 2.30
C GLY A 56 9.99 -5.52 1.60
N GLU A 57 10.84 -4.51 1.66
CA GLU A 57 10.51 -3.17 1.16
C GLU A 57 10.31 -3.10 -0.37
N ASN A 58 10.87 -4.02 -1.14
CA ASN A 58 10.80 -3.99 -2.61
C ASN A 58 9.44 -4.39 -3.17
N VAL A 59 8.59 -5.06 -2.37
CA VAL A 59 7.27 -5.51 -2.80
C VAL A 59 6.20 -4.44 -2.58
N VAL A 60 6.46 -3.42 -1.77
CA VAL A 60 5.44 -2.44 -1.37
C VAL A 60 5.28 -1.37 -2.47
N ALA A 61 4.06 -1.17 -2.95
CA ALA A 61 3.72 -0.09 -3.87
C ALA A 61 2.38 0.57 -3.50
N MET A 62 2.09 1.72 -4.10
CA MET A 62 0.79 2.37 -4.00
C MET A 62 -0.15 1.93 -5.13
N GLY A 63 -1.43 1.74 -4.82
CA GLY A 63 -2.46 1.41 -5.81
C GLY A 63 -3.82 1.95 -5.39
N SER A 64 -4.01 3.27 -5.47
CA SER A 64 -5.07 3.94 -4.69
C SER A 64 -6.51 3.53 -4.99
N ASP A 65 -6.83 3.11 -6.21
CA ASP A 65 -8.22 2.88 -6.68
C ASP A 65 -9.13 4.12 -6.49
N LEU A 66 -8.54 5.33 -6.57
CA LEU A 66 -9.31 6.57 -6.61
C LEU A 66 -10.20 6.58 -7.86
N ASP A 67 -11.46 7.01 -7.70
CA ASP A 67 -12.51 6.94 -8.72
C ASP A 67 -12.83 5.51 -9.22
N GLY A 68 -12.40 4.49 -8.46
CA GLY A 68 -12.60 3.09 -8.76
C GLY A 68 -13.82 2.47 -8.07
N PHE A 69 -13.69 1.20 -7.68
CA PHE A 69 -14.82 0.38 -7.21
C PHE A 69 -15.10 0.51 -5.71
N THR A 70 -14.14 1.02 -4.95
CA THR A 70 -14.18 0.96 -3.48
C THR A 70 -14.69 2.26 -2.85
N THR A 71 -15.24 2.14 -1.63
CA THR A 71 -15.47 3.32 -0.80
C THR A 71 -14.14 3.77 -0.23
N VAL A 72 -13.70 4.98 -0.57
CA VAL A 72 -12.43 5.53 -0.09
C VAL A 72 -12.59 6.15 1.31
N PRO A 73 -11.64 5.93 2.25
CA PRO A 73 -11.63 6.59 3.56
C PRO A 73 -11.72 8.11 3.44
N LYS A 74 -12.42 8.78 4.37
CA LYS A 74 -12.70 10.23 4.31
C LYS A 74 -11.44 11.08 4.17
N ASP A 75 -10.39 10.71 4.90
CA ASP A 75 -9.06 11.31 4.95
C ASP A 75 -8.22 11.06 3.68
N LEU A 76 -8.63 10.11 2.82
CA LEU A 76 -7.93 9.75 1.57
C LEU A 76 -8.79 9.93 0.31
N ARG A 77 -9.95 10.59 0.38
CA ARG A 77 -10.94 10.75 -0.72
C ARG A 77 -10.43 11.42 -2.00
N SER A 78 -9.21 11.96 -2.01
CA SER A 78 -8.65 12.63 -3.18
C SER A 78 -7.13 12.47 -3.17
N PRO A 79 -6.45 12.74 -4.31
CA PRO A 79 -4.99 12.72 -4.37
C PRO A 79 -4.30 13.63 -3.34
N ARG A 80 -4.99 14.65 -2.81
CA ARG A 80 -4.46 15.51 -1.74
C ARG A 80 -4.13 14.73 -0.44
N GLY A 81 -4.77 13.57 -0.24
CA GLY A 81 -4.51 12.69 0.91
C GLY A 81 -3.09 12.13 0.93
N TYR A 82 -2.38 12.11 -0.21
CA TYR A 82 -0.99 11.66 -0.27
C TYR A 82 -0.04 12.51 0.59
N THR A 83 -0.36 13.79 0.86
CA THR A 83 0.44 14.61 1.79
C THR A 83 0.40 14.02 3.20
N ALA A 84 -0.80 13.76 3.74
CA ALA A 84 -0.96 13.18 5.07
C ALA A 84 -0.39 11.76 5.15
N LEU A 85 -0.59 10.96 4.08
CA LEU A 85 -0.04 9.62 4.00
C LEU A 85 1.51 9.64 3.99
N ARG A 86 2.13 10.53 3.21
CA ARG A 86 3.60 10.68 3.20
C ARG A 86 4.14 11.08 4.57
N GLU A 87 3.49 12.02 5.25
CA GLU A 87 3.87 12.41 6.60
C GLU A 87 3.77 11.24 7.59
N ALA A 88 2.72 10.42 7.47
CA ALA A 88 2.58 9.20 8.28
C ALA A 88 3.66 8.16 7.96
N MET A 89 3.96 7.94 6.68
CA MET A 89 5.05 7.06 6.25
C MET A 89 6.40 7.51 6.83
N LEU A 90 6.70 8.81 6.80
CA LEU A 90 7.96 9.36 7.33
C LEU A 90 8.10 9.26 8.86
N ARG A 91 6.99 9.09 9.59
CA ARG A 91 7.04 8.77 11.03
C ARG A 91 7.38 7.30 11.30
N ARG A 92 7.27 6.43 10.29
CA ARG A 92 7.36 4.97 10.44
C ARG A 92 8.54 4.34 9.70
N TYR A 93 8.96 4.94 8.59
CA TYR A 93 9.94 4.42 7.63
C TYR A 93 11.04 5.45 7.34
N THR A 94 12.15 4.99 6.79
CA THR A 94 13.22 5.87 6.31
C THR A 94 12.80 6.61 5.04
N GLU A 95 13.41 7.77 4.76
CA GLU A 95 13.11 8.53 3.53
C GLU A 95 13.30 7.70 2.26
N ALA A 96 14.36 6.89 2.18
CA ALA A 96 14.63 5.99 1.06
C ALA A 96 13.52 4.94 0.87
N GLN A 97 12.96 4.43 1.97
CA GLN A 97 11.81 3.52 1.90
C GLN A 97 10.56 4.22 1.40
N VAL A 98 10.27 5.43 1.92
CA VAL A 98 9.12 6.22 1.49
C VAL A 98 9.18 6.54 -0.01
N GLU A 99 10.36 6.87 -0.54
CA GLU A 99 10.58 7.10 -1.97
C GLU A 99 10.27 5.84 -2.81
N LYS A 100 10.74 4.67 -2.36
CA LYS A 100 10.43 3.38 -3.00
C LYS A 100 8.94 3.09 -3.01
N PHE A 101 8.25 3.31 -1.89
CA PHE A 101 6.84 3.01 -1.75
C PHE A 101 5.95 3.92 -2.60
N LEU A 102 6.27 5.22 -2.65
CA LEU A 102 5.47 6.22 -3.38
C LEU A 102 5.58 6.08 -4.90
N GLY A 103 6.61 5.42 -5.43
CA GLY A 103 6.72 5.21 -6.87
C GLY A 103 7.93 4.39 -7.31
N GLY A 104 9.05 4.44 -6.60
CA GLY A 104 10.30 3.82 -7.06
C GLY A 104 10.20 2.30 -7.32
N ASN A 105 9.44 1.57 -6.49
CA ASN A 105 9.22 0.14 -6.71
C ASN A 105 8.35 -0.15 -7.94
N ALA A 106 7.32 0.66 -8.19
CA ALA A 106 6.48 0.53 -9.38
C ALA A 106 7.27 0.88 -10.65
N GLU A 107 8.03 1.98 -10.61
CA GLU A 107 8.92 2.39 -11.70
C GLU A 107 9.93 1.30 -12.05
N ARG A 108 10.59 0.69 -11.05
CA ARG A 108 11.50 -0.45 -11.25
C ARG A 108 10.82 -1.57 -12.05
N VAL A 109 9.64 -2.03 -11.63
CA VAL A 109 8.91 -3.12 -12.30
C VAL A 109 8.55 -2.75 -13.74
N LEU A 110 8.09 -1.52 -13.96
CA LEU A 110 7.75 -1.02 -15.29
C LEU A 110 8.98 -1.02 -16.21
N MET A 111 10.14 -0.59 -15.70
CA MET A 111 11.39 -0.57 -16.47
C MET A 111 11.93 -1.96 -16.77
N GLU A 112 11.82 -2.90 -15.83
CA GLU A 112 12.21 -4.31 -16.03
C GLU A 112 11.30 -5.03 -17.05
N GLY A 113 10.03 -4.63 -17.13
CA GLY A 113 9.01 -5.25 -17.98
C GLY A 113 8.85 -4.65 -19.38
N TRP A 114 8.92 -3.32 -19.52
CA TRP A 114 8.67 -2.62 -20.80
C TRP A 114 9.91 -2.48 -21.70
N GLY A 115 11.11 -2.68 -21.17
CA GLY A 115 12.36 -2.61 -21.93
C GLY A 115 12.80 -3.92 -22.59
N ARG A 116 11.87 -4.87 -22.79
CA ARG A 116 12.11 -6.15 -23.47
C ARG A 116 11.55 -6.17 -24.89
#